data_AF-T0ZU65-F1
#
_entry.id   AF-T0ZU65-F1
#
_cell.length_a   1.000
_cell.length_b   1.000
_cell.length_c   1.000
_cell.angle_alpha   90.00
_cell.angle_beta   90.00
_cell.angle_gamma   90.00
#
_symmetry.space_group_name_H-M   'P 1'
#
loop_
_entity.id
_entity.type
_entity.pdbx_description
1 polymer ?
#
loop_
_entity_poly.entity_id
_entity_poly.type
_entity_poly.pdbx_seq_one_letter_code
_entity_poly.pdbx_strand_id
1 'polypeptide(L)'
;TWDRSSSPAALALLRREEQYESAHALTDASPEDIIWLGAVDGELDCSRIYQREISKVIRLLRPQVILGHDPWRRYRVHPDHRNAGFLTIDAIVAARDHSFFTDLELDPHRPEALLLFEADQPNHVEDIGRYLGTKLTALMAHRSQLESTFGIDPQTVKAADRYDATA
;
A
#
# COMPACT_ATOMS: atom_id res chain seq x y z
N THR A 1 6.16 13.49 -8.20
CA THR A 1 6.75 14.49 -9.11
C THR A 1 8.05 15.04 -8.53
N TRP A 2 9.03 15.32 -9.39
CA TRP A 2 10.26 16.04 -9.03
C TRP A 2 10.12 17.57 -9.15
N ASP A 3 8.90 18.03 -9.49
CA ASP A 3 8.57 19.45 -9.58
C ASP A 3 8.59 20.11 -8.19
N ARG A 4 9.60 20.95 -7.97
CA ARG A 4 9.81 21.71 -6.73
C ARG A 4 8.75 22.78 -6.48
N SER A 5 7.96 23.14 -7.48
CA SER A 5 6.85 24.09 -7.34
C SER A 5 5.55 23.44 -6.85
N SER A 6 5.50 22.10 -6.82
CA SER A 6 4.34 21.37 -6.34
C SER A 6 4.17 21.51 -4.82
N SER A 7 2.94 21.76 -4.37
CA SER A 7 2.60 21.77 -2.96
C SER A 7 2.54 20.33 -2.42
N PRO A 8 3.30 19.96 -1.37
CA PRO A 8 3.25 18.62 -0.80
C PRO A 8 1.84 18.20 -0.36
N ALA A 9 1.05 19.14 0.18
CA ALA A 9 -0.33 18.88 0.59
C ALA A 9 -1.25 18.62 -0.61
N ALA A 10 -1.11 19.41 -1.69
CA ALA A 10 -1.89 19.19 -2.91
C ALA A 10 -1.50 17.86 -3.58
N LEU A 11 -0.21 17.53 -3.60
CA LEU A 11 0.30 16.27 -4.13
C LEU A 11 -0.20 15.07 -3.32
N ALA A 12 -0.27 15.19 -1.99
CA ALA A 12 -0.82 14.15 -1.14
C ALA A 12 -2.31 13.91 -1.44
N LEU A 13 -3.11 14.97 -1.60
CA LEU A 13 -4.54 14.83 -1.95
C LEU A 13 -4.71 14.17 -3.32
N LEU A 14 -3.95 14.60 -4.33
CA LEU A 14 -3.95 13.96 -5.65
C LEU A 14 -3.61 12.47 -5.57
N ARG A 15 -2.55 12.10 -4.84
CA ARG A 15 -2.15 10.69 -4.68
C ARG A 15 -3.18 9.85 -3.92
N ARG A 16 -4.03 10.45 -3.08
CA ARG A 16 -5.17 9.74 -2.48
C ARG A 16 -6.23 9.39 -3.52
N GLU A 17 -6.54 10.30 -4.42
CA GLU A 17 -7.47 10.07 -5.53
C GLU A 17 -6.92 8.99 -6.48
N GLU A 18 -5.62 9.07 -6.82
CA GLU A 18 -4.94 8.07 -7.65
C GLU A 18 -4.94 6.67 -6.99
N GLN A 19 -4.69 6.60 -5.68
CA GLN A 19 -4.73 5.35 -4.93
C GLN A 19 -6.15 4.75 -4.87
N TYR A 20 -7.18 5.60 -4.78
CA TYR A 20 -8.57 5.16 -4.86
C TYR A 20 -8.90 4.58 -6.23
N GLU A 21 -8.59 5.29 -7.32
CA GLU A 21 -8.80 4.77 -8.69
C GLU A 21 -8.07 3.44 -8.91
N SER A 22 -6.84 3.32 -8.40
CA SER A 22 -6.07 2.09 -8.43
C SER A 22 -6.74 0.95 -7.67
N ALA A 23 -7.27 1.22 -6.47
CA ALA A 23 -7.94 0.20 -5.65
C ALA A 23 -9.27 -0.23 -6.28
N HIS A 24 -10.04 0.73 -6.80
CA HIS A 24 -11.28 0.47 -7.52
C HIS A 24 -11.02 -0.44 -8.74
N ALA A 25 -9.98 -0.16 -9.52
CA ALA A 25 -9.61 -1.00 -10.66
C ALA A 25 -9.20 -2.44 -10.27
N LEU A 26 -8.65 -2.65 -9.06
CA LEU A 26 -8.20 -3.97 -8.60
C LEU A 26 -9.34 -4.85 -8.06
N THR A 27 -10.24 -4.27 -7.27
CA THR A 27 -11.21 -5.03 -6.46
C THR A 27 -12.58 -4.37 -6.33
N ASP A 28 -12.93 -3.41 -7.18
CA ASP A 28 -14.14 -2.58 -7.06
C ASP A 28 -14.25 -1.88 -5.68
N ALA A 29 -13.11 -1.58 -5.04
CA ALA A 29 -13.07 -0.95 -3.73
C ALA A 29 -13.73 0.43 -3.72
N SER A 30 -14.34 0.76 -2.58
CA SER A 30 -14.88 2.07 -2.28
C SER A 30 -13.86 2.91 -1.47
N PRO A 31 -14.01 4.24 -1.40
CA PRO A 31 -13.08 5.09 -0.65
C PRO A 31 -12.93 4.70 0.83
N GLU A 32 -13.98 4.20 1.46
CA GLU A 32 -14.01 3.74 2.85
C GLU A 32 -13.18 2.48 3.12
N ASP A 33 -12.85 1.71 2.07
CA ASP A 33 -11.98 0.53 2.19
C ASP A 33 -10.50 0.93 2.39
N ILE A 34 -10.16 2.21 2.15
CA ILE A 34 -8.80 2.73 2.25
C ILE A 34 -8.63 3.51 3.57
N ILE A 35 -7.78 2.98 4.45
CA ILE A 35 -7.49 3.59 5.74
C ILE A 35 -6.18 4.38 5.65
N TRP A 36 -6.27 5.70 5.83
CA TRP A 36 -5.13 6.61 5.82
C TRP A 36 -4.61 6.86 7.25
N LEU A 37 -3.40 6.38 7.56
CA LEU A 37 -2.77 6.58 8.88
C LEU A 37 -2.13 7.96 9.06
N GLY A 38 -1.99 8.74 7.99
CA GLY A 38 -1.56 10.15 8.06
C GLY A 38 -0.06 10.38 8.34
N ALA A 39 0.78 9.36 8.22
CA ALA A 39 2.23 9.54 8.25
C ALA A 39 2.70 10.41 7.06
N VAL A 40 3.71 11.24 7.30
CA VAL A 40 4.37 12.03 6.25
C VAL A 40 5.30 11.11 5.46
N ASP A 41 5.27 11.20 4.13
CA ASP A 41 6.13 10.43 3.21
C ASP A 41 7.61 10.68 3.53
N GLY A 42 8.36 9.61 3.80
CA GLY A 42 9.75 9.64 4.24
C GLY A 42 9.96 9.75 5.75
N GLU A 43 8.90 9.94 6.53
CA GLU A 43 8.95 10.13 7.99
C GLU A 43 8.20 9.03 8.77
N LEU A 44 7.70 7.98 8.10
CA LEU A 44 7.04 6.87 8.79
C LEU A 44 8.02 6.21 9.76
N ASP A 45 7.65 6.09 11.03
CA ASP A 45 8.43 5.42 12.07
C ASP A 45 7.75 4.15 12.60
N CYS A 46 8.49 3.33 13.35
CA CYS A 46 7.93 2.15 14.04
C CYS A 46 7.40 2.53 15.43
N SER A 47 6.59 3.59 15.55
CA SER A 47 6.05 4.01 16.83
C SER A 47 4.91 3.11 17.32
N ARG A 48 4.74 3.10 18.64
CA ARG A 48 3.62 2.42 19.29
C ARG A 48 2.25 3.00 18.91
N ILE A 49 2.21 4.24 18.41
CA ILE A 49 1.02 4.89 17.89
C ILE A 49 0.56 4.19 16.61
N TYR A 50 1.43 4.06 15.61
CA TYR A 50 1.09 3.34 14.37
C TYR A 50 0.82 1.86 14.62
N GLN A 51 1.59 1.21 15.50
CA GLN A 51 1.32 -0.18 15.89
C GLN A 51 -0.10 -0.32 16.46
N ARG A 52 -0.55 0.60 17.32
CA ARG A 52 -1.90 0.60 17.89
C ARG A 52 -2.97 0.74 16.83
N GLU A 53 -2.83 1.71 15.93
CA GLU A 53 -3.84 1.96 14.88
C GLU A 53 -3.96 0.79 13.91
N ILE A 54 -2.84 0.19 13.48
CA ILE A 54 -2.87 -1.00 12.63
C ILE A 54 -3.46 -2.19 13.39
N SER A 55 -3.13 -2.37 14.67
CA SER A 55 -3.71 -3.44 15.49
C SER A 55 -5.23 -3.30 15.62
N LYS A 56 -5.72 -2.07 15.80
CA LYS A 56 -7.15 -1.75 15.81
C LYS A 56 -7.81 -2.15 14.49
N VAL A 57 -7.21 -1.80 13.35
CA VAL A 57 -7.71 -2.18 12.02
C VAL A 57 -7.77 -3.70 11.86
N ILE A 58 -6.73 -4.43 12.27
CA ILE A 58 -6.70 -5.90 12.21
C ILE A 58 -7.83 -6.50 13.07
N ARG A 59 -8.07 -5.98 14.29
CA ARG A 59 -9.15 -6.48 15.15
C ARG A 59 -10.55 -6.14 14.62
N LEU A 60 -10.73 -5.00 13.96
CA LEU A 60 -11.99 -4.59 13.34
C LEU A 60 -12.32 -5.42 12.10
N LEU A 61 -11.37 -5.52 11.15
CA LEU A 61 -11.59 -6.17 9.86
C LEU A 61 -11.46 -7.69 9.92
N ARG A 62 -10.77 -8.20 10.95
CA ARG A 62 -10.51 -9.63 11.17
C ARG A 62 -10.01 -10.37 9.92
N PRO A 63 -8.97 -9.86 9.22
CA PRO A 63 -8.52 -10.43 7.95
C PRO A 63 -7.93 -11.83 8.12
N GLN A 64 -8.17 -12.72 7.16
CA GLN A 64 -7.53 -14.04 7.11
C GLN A 64 -6.07 -13.93 6.63
N VAL A 65 -5.81 -13.06 5.66
CA VAL A 65 -4.48 -12.87 5.06
C VAL A 65 -4.11 -11.40 5.15
N ILE A 66 -2.85 -11.13 5.50
CA ILE A 66 -2.26 -9.78 5.46
C ILE A 66 -1.10 -9.78 4.47
N LEU A 67 -1.02 -8.74 3.65
CA LEU A 67 0.09 -8.47 2.75
C LEU A 67 0.92 -7.30 3.31
N GLY A 68 2.25 -7.39 3.24
CA GLY A 68 3.13 -6.32 3.72
C GLY A 68 4.51 -6.35 3.07
N HIS A 69 5.33 -5.33 3.31
CA HIS A 69 6.71 -5.31 2.86
C HIS A 69 7.57 -6.27 3.68
N ASP A 70 8.48 -7.00 3.04
CA ASP A 70 9.56 -7.68 3.76
C ASP A 70 10.50 -6.65 4.44
N PRO A 71 10.53 -6.56 5.79
CA PRO A 71 11.36 -5.59 6.48
C PRO A 71 12.84 -5.97 6.50
N TRP A 72 13.18 -7.23 6.17
CA TRP A 72 14.56 -7.73 6.18
C TRP A 72 15.24 -7.70 4.81
N ARG A 73 14.58 -7.18 3.77
CA ARG A 73 15.15 -7.04 2.43
C ARG A 73 16.46 -6.26 2.45
N ARG A 74 17.55 -6.90 2.02
CA ARG A 74 18.87 -6.27 1.96
C ARG A 74 18.88 -5.15 0.93
N TYR A 75 19.63 -4.08 1.22
CA TYR A 75 19.79 -2.90 0.36
C TYR A 75 18.50 -2.10 0.07
N ARG A 76 17.41 -2.35 0.81
CA ARG A 76 16.23 -1.47 0.79
C ARG A 76 16.58 -0.16 1.50
N VAL A 77 16.77 0.90 0.71
CA VAL A 77 17.24 2.21 1.21
C VAL A 77 16.11 3.09 1.74
N HIS A 78 14.86 2.91 1.28
CA HIS A 78 13.74 3.73 1.72
C HIS A 78 13.29 3.33 3.14
N PRO A 79 13.34 4.23 4.13
CA PRO A 79 12.99 3.92 5.51
C PRO A 79 11.53 3.47 5.65
N ASP A 80 10.59 4.14 4.97
CA ASP A 80 9.16 3.82 5.07
C ASP A 80 8.84 2.39 4.71
N HIS A 81 9.47 1.83 3.66
CA HIS A 81 9.24 0.44 3.29
C HIS A 81 9.68 -0.53 4.40
N ARG A 82 10.82 -0.26 5.05
CA ARG A 82 11.31 -1.07 6.16
C ARG A 82 10.38 -0.93 7.37
N ASN A 83 9.99 0.30 7.70
CA ASN A 83 9.18 0.60 8.87
C ASN A 83 7.74 0.08 8.70
N ALA A 84 7.15 0.18 7.50
CA ALA A 84 5.87 -0.43 7.17
C ALA A 84 5.89 -1.95 7.38
N GLY A 85 6.95 -2.64 6.92
CA GLY A 85 7.10 -4.08 7.15
C GLY A 85 7.16 -4.46 8.63
N PHE A 86 7.97 -3.77 9.42
CA PHE A 86 8.04 -4.00 10.87
C PHE A 86 6.72 -3.68 11.57
N LEU A 87 6.08 -2.56 11.24
CA LEU A 87 4.78 -2.18 11.78
C LEU A 87 3.70 -3.23 11.48
N THR A 88 3.66 -3.79 10.27
CA THR A 88 2.72 -4.86 9.94
C THR A 88 2.91 -6.07 10.86
N ILE A 89 4.16 -6.53 11.05
CA ILE A 89 4.47 -7.70 11.90
C ILE A 89 4.17 -7.41 13.37
N ASP A 90 4.62 -6.26 13.88
CA ASP A 90 4.42 -5.85 15.26
C ASP A 90 2.94 -5.65 15.60
N ALA A 91 2.15 -5.13 14.65
CA ALA A 91 0.71 -5.00 14.82
C ALA A 91 -0.03 -6.34 14.76
N ILE A 92 0.42 -7.31 13.96
CA ILE A 92 -0.13 -8.68 13.99
C ILE A 92 0.10 -9.32 15.37
N VAL A 93 1.28 -9.14 15.95
CA VAL A 93 1.61 -9.65 17.29
C VAL A 93 0.75 -9.00 18.37
N ALA A 94 0.52 -7.69 18.30
CA ALA A 94 -0.34 -6.99 19.25
C ALA A 94 -1.83 -7.28 19.02
N ALA A 95 -2.29 -7.43 17.78
CA ALA A 95 -3.68 -7.70 17.46
C ALA A 95 -4.16 -9.07 17.98
N ARG A 96 -3.27 -10.08 17.97
CA ARG A 96 -3.60 -11.45 18.41
C ARG A 96 -3.58 -11.66 19.93
N ASP A 97 -3.05 -10.71 20.69
CA ASP A 97 -2.85 -10.81 22.14
C ASP A 97 -3.75 -9.82 22.88
N HIS A 98 -4.60 -10.33 23.77
CA HIS A 98 -5.56 -9.54 24.52
C HIS A 98 -4.91 -8.57 25.52
N SER A 99 -3.64 -8.78 25.89
CA SER A 99 -2.91 -7.90 26.82
C SER A 99 -2.40 -6.62 26.16
N PHE A 100 -2.43 -6.52 24.82
CA PHE A 100 -2.03 -5.31 24.09
C PHE A 100 -3.24 -4.40 23.84
N PHE A 101 -3.03 -3.10 24.01
CA PHE A 101 -4.01 -2.05 23.69
C PHE A 101 -5.41 -2.37 24.24
N THR A 102 -5.47 -2.65 25.55
CA THR A 102 -6.69 -3.05 26.25
C THR A 102 -7.79 -1.99 26.20
N ASP A 103 -7.41 -0.73 25.97
CA ASP A 103 -8.28 0.42 25.78
C ASP A 103 -9.05 0.41 24.44
N LEU A 104 -8.70 -0.47 23.49
CA LEU A 104 -9.43 -0.60 22.23
C LEU A 104 -10.80 -1.27 22.39
N GLU A 105 -11.02 -2.04 23.46
CA GLU A 105 -12.27 -2.79 23.70
C GLU A 105 -12.71 -3.66 22.49
N LEU A 106 -11.74 -4.18 21.75
CA LEU A 106 -11.94 -5.09 20.61
C LEU A 106 -11.33 -6.44 20.91
N ASP A 107 -12.04 -7.51 20.53
CA ASP A 107 -11.55 -8.88 20.65
C ASP A 107 -10.25 -9.08 19.87
N PRO A 108 -9.30 -9.87 20.41
CA PRO A 108 -8.08 -10.18 19.69
C PRO A 108 -8.39 -10.94 18.39
N HIS A 109 -7.55 -10.73 17.39
CA HIS A 109 -7.64 -11.42 16.11
C HIS A 109 -6.26 -11.83 15.63
N ARG A 110 -6.15 -13.09 15.16
CA ARG A 110 -4.93 -13.63 14.58
C ARG A 110 -5.20 -13.99 13.12
N PRO A 111 -4.57 -13.30 12.15
CA PRO A 111 -4.58 -13.72 10.75
C PRO A 111 -3.99 -15.12 10.57
N GLU A 112 -4.45 -15.83 9.55
CA GLU A 112 -3.99 -17.18 9.19
C GLU A 112 -2.67 -17.13 8.43
N ALA A 113 -2.46 -16.11 7.60
CA ALA A 113 -1.27 -15.94 6.80
C ALA A 113 -0.76 -14.49 6.74
N LEU A 114 0.56 -14.37 6.63
CA LEU A 114 1.27 -13.14 6.27
C LEU A 114 2.05 -13.41 4.98
N LEU A 115 1.77 -12.61 3.95
CA LEU A 115 2.49 -12.67 2.67
C LEU A 115 3.35 -11.41 2.54
N LEU A 116 4.67 -11.61 2.51
CA LEU A 116 5.62 -10.51 2.36
C LEU A 116 5.99 -10.34 0.88
N PHE A 117 5.64 -9.20 0.30
CA PHE A 117 5.97 -8.89 -1.08
C PHE A 117 7.35 -8.22 -1.18
N GLU A 118 7.95 -8.33 -2.37
CA GLU A 118 9.35 -7.97 -2.59
C GLU A 118 10.31 -8.64 -1.59
N ALA A 119 10.04 -9.91 -1.24
CA ALA A 119 10.84 -10.66 -0.27
C ALA A 119 12.28 -10.84 -0.73
N ASP A 120 13.23 -10.77 0.20
CA ASP A 120 14.66 -11.06 -0.05
C ASP A 120 14.86 -12.52 -0.47
N GLN A 121 14.07 -13.41 0.12
CA GLN A 121 14.05 -14.84 -0.15
C GLN A 121 12.60 -15.30 -0.39
N PRO A 122 12.09 -15.21 -1.62
CA PRO A 122 10.73 -15.61 -1.94
C PRO A 122 10.57 -17.13 -1.82
N ASN A 123 9.47 -17.56 -1.20
CA ASN A 123 9.10 -18.97 -1.04
C ASN A 123 7.66 -19.28 -1.49
N HIS A 124 6.93 -18.27 -1.99
CA HIS A 124 5.57 -18.37 -2.49
C HIS A 124 5.41 -17.47 -3.73
N VAL A 125 4.70 -17.95 -4.74
CA VAL A 125 4.42 -17.21 -5.98
C VAL A 125 3.00 -17.45 -6.43
N GLU A 126 2.37 -16.42 -7.01
CA GLU A 126 1.02 -16.47 -7.56
C GLU A 126 1.08 -16.21 -9.07
N ASP A 127 0.37 -17.03 -9.86
CA ASP A 127 0.22 -16.78 -11.30
C ASP A 127 -0.83 -15.69 -11.52
N ILE A 128 -0.37 -14.55 -12.05
CA ILE A 128 -1.20 -13.38 -12.33
C ILE A 128 -1.55 -13.23 -13.80
N GLY A 129 -1.29 -14.22 -14.66
CA GLY A 129 -1.44 -14.09 -16.12
C GLY A 129 -2.80 -13.54 -16.56
N ARG A 130 -3.89 -14.05 -15.97
CA ARG A 130 -5.26 -13.58 -16.23
C ARG A 130 -5.57 -12.18 -15.66
N TYR A 131 -4.74 -11.67 -14.78
CA TYR A 131 -4.89 -10.39 -14.08
C TYR A 131 -3.92 -9.31 -14.56
N LEU A 132 -3.10 -9.60 -15.58
CA LEU A 132 -2.08 -8.66 -16.04
C LEU A 132 -2.71 -7.33 -16.48
N GLY A 133 -3.82 -7.38 -17.22
CA GLY A 133 -4.57 -6.18 -17.64
C GLY A 133 -5.02 -5.35 -16.44
N THR A 134 -5.70 -5.98 -15.48
CA THR A 134 -6.17 -5.32 -14.24
C THR A 134 -5.01 -4.69 -13.45
N LYS A 135 -3.89 -5.41 -13.32
CA LYS A 135 -2.68 -4.90 -12.65
C LYS A 135 -2.13 -3.66 -13.36
N LEU A 136 -2.07 -3.68 -14.68
CA LEU A 136 -1.60 -2.54 -15.47
C LEU A 136 -2.54 -1.34 -15.34
N THR A 137 -3.86 -1.54 -15.47
CA THR A 137 -4.85 -0.47 -15.27
C THR A 137 -4.70 0.19 -13.89
N ALA A 138 -4.58 -0.62 -12.84
CA ALA A 138 -4.37 -0.12 -11.48
C ALA A 138 -3.05 0.65 -11.33
N LEU A 139 -1.95 0.14 -11.90
CA LEU A 139 -0.65 0.80 -11.88
C LEU A 139 -0.70 2.17 -12.58
N MET A 140 -1.39 2.25 -13.72
CA MET A 140 -1.48 3.45 -14.53
C MET A 140 -2.38 4.55 -13.94
N ALA A 141 -3.19 4.22 -12.92
CA ALA A 141 -3.95 5.23 -12.17
C ALA A 141 -3.05 6.21 -11.39
N HIS A 142 -1.82 5.81 -11.05
CA HIS A 142 -0.82 6.62 -10.35
C HIS A 142 -0.11 7.62 -11.28
N ARG A 143 -0.88 8.51 -11.90
CA ARG A 143 -0.41 9.41 -12.97
C ARG A 143 0.75 10.32 -12.54
N SER A 144 0.71 10.83 -11.31
CA SER A 144 1.76 11.66 -10.70
C SER A 144 3.10 10.94 -10.53
N GLN A 145 3.11 9.60 -10.68
CA GLN A 145 4.25 8.70 -10.49
C GLN A 145 4.85 8.19 -11.80
N LEU A 146 4.15 8.35 -12.93
CA LEU A 146 4.58 7.81 -14.23
C LEU A 146 6.01 8.26 -14.56
N GLU A 147 6.25 9.57 -14.58
CA GLU A 147 7.57 10.11 -14.91
C GLU A 147 8.60 9.85 -13.79
N SER A 148 8.23 10.14 -12.53
CA SER A 148 9.20 10.14 -11.43
C SER A 148 9.63 8.75 -10.96
N THR A 149 8.68 7.82 -10.88
CA THR A 149 8.87 6.52 -10.22
C THR A 149 8.96 5.40 -11.23
N PHE A 150 8.13 5.47 -12.28
CA PHE A 150 8.08 4.43 -13.31
C PHE A 150 8.94 4.74 -14.54
N GLY A 151 9.45 5.97 -14.68
CA GLY A 151 10.23 6.40 -15.85
C GLY A 151 9.42 6.36 -17.15
N ILE A 152 8.09 6.43 -17.06
CA ILE A 152 7.17 6.43 -18.19
C ILE A 152 6.88 7.88 -18.56
N ASP A 153 7.18 8.27 -19.79
CA ASP A 153 6.79 9.58 -20.31
C ASP A 153 5.25 9.64 -20.41
N PRO A 154 4.57 10.53 -19.67
CA PRO A 154 3.11 10.65 -19.71
C PRO A 154 2.56 10.94 -21.12
N GLN A 155 3.36 11.50 -22.03
CA GLN A 155 2.96 11.73 -23.42
C GLN A 155 2.85 10.44 -24.23
N THR A 156 3.64 9.42 -23.90
CA THR A 156 3.57 8.11 -24.58
C THR A 156 2.27 7.37 -24.27
N VAL A 157 1.74 7.51 -23.06
CA VAL A 157 0.45 6.92 -22.64
C VAL A 157 -0.71 7.57 -23.39
N LYS A 158 -0.72 8.91 -23.50
CA LYS A 158 -1.75 9.65 -24.25
C LYS A 158 -1.76 9.33 -25.74
N ALA A 159 -0.63 8.93 -26.31
CA ALA A 159 -0.56 8.54 -27.71
C ALA A 159 -1.20 7.17 -27.95
N ALA A 160 -1.02 6.20 -27.02
CA ALA A 160 -1.63 4.87 -27.11
C ALA A 160 -3.16 4.93 -27.03
N ASP A 161 -3.72 5.71 -26.09
CA ASP A 161 -5.17 5.90 -25.95
C ASP A 161 -5.83 6.49 -27.22
N ARG A 162 -5.08 7.30 -27.98
CA ARG A 162 -5.57 7.88 -29.25
C ARG A 162 -5.60 6.88 -30.40
N TYR A 163 -4.74 5.87 -30.39
CA TYR A 163 -4.73 4.84 -31.43
C TYR A 163 -5.88 3.84 -31.23
N ASP A 164 -6.12 3.39 -29.99
CA ASP A 164 -7.22 2.45 -29.67
C ASP A 164 -8.62 3.09 -29.82
N ALA A 165 -8.75 4.42 -29.70
CA ALA A 165 -10.02 5.11 -29.94
C ALA A 165 -10.36 5.31 -31.44
N THR A 166 -9.45 4.91 -32.34
CA THR A 166 -9.61 5.03 -33.80
C THR A 166 -9.63 3.69 -34.55
N ALA A 167 -9.59 2.58 -33.82
CA ALA A 167 -9.68 1.20 -34.33
C ALA A 167 -11.05 0.59 -34.03
#